data_AF-A0A1R4EJ14-F1
#
_entry.id   AF-A0A1R4EJ14-F1
#
_cell.length_a   1.000
_cell.length_b   1.000
_cell.length_c   1.000
_cell.angle_alpha   90.00
_cell.angle_beta   90.00
_cell.angle_gamma   90.00
#
_symmetry.space_group_name_H-M   'P 1'
#
loop_
_entity.id
_entity.type
_entity.pdbx_description
1 polymer ?
#
loop_
_entity_poly.entity_id
_entity_poly.type
_entity_poly.pdbx_seq_one_letter_code
_entity_poly.pdbx_strand_id
1 'polypeptide(L)'
;MQTNFSQPQTFNPADMAYKVLDNNQDEVLDTLNDEEDSELELSDEQDVEHKGVKSTRFKKLQKKLRKQVSHAIRDFNMIEDGDVIMVCVSGGKDSYTLLDILLFLKRIAPINFDVVAVNLDQKQPGYPEEVLPNYLQQQGIPHYILEKDTYSVVKSVVPEGKTYCSACSRLRRGSLYGFAKQIGATKIALGHHRDDILATFFLNLFHGGSLKAMPPKLLSDDKQNVLIRPLAYVEEKDIVKYARYKEFPIIPCNLCGSQENLQRAMVEDMLREWDDAHPQRLASIFKAMQNVAPSQLADRKLFDFESLQLDRDDSERPFEGVNIQVGGEDNLAEIGLPTQPEVKPFEEANKVNKIPTINPIID
;
A
#
# COMPACT_ATOMS: atom_id res chain seq x y z
N MET A 1 32.54 -23.98 -8.32
CA MET A 1 32.88 -23.06 -7.22
C MET A 1 31.76 -22.03 -7.13
N GLN A 2 30.82 -22.26 -6.21
CA GLN A 2 29.71 -21.36 -5.90
C GLN A 2 30.22 -20.17 -5.08
N THR A 3 29.77 -18.96 -5.38
CA THR A 3 29.84 -17.84 -4.44
C THR A 3 28.43 -17.36 -4.19
N ASN A 4 27.83 -17.93 -3.13
CA ASN A 4 26.64 -17.40 -2.47
C ASN A 4 26.98 -16.01 -1.91
N PHE A 5 26.40 -14.96 -2.49
CA PHE A 5 26.28 -13.68 -1.79
C PHE A 5 24.98 -13.69 -0.98
N SER A 6 25.01 -14.40 0.14
CA SER A 6 24.12 -14.10 1.26
C SER A 6 24.54 -12.76 1.84
N GLN A 7 23.79 -11.70 1.55
CA GLN A 7 23.96 -10.43 2.26
C GLN A 7 23.71 -10.69 3.76
N PRO A 8 24.57 -10.19 4.66
CA PRO A 8 24.34 -10.32 6.08
C PRO A 8 23.07 -9.53 6.45
N GLN A 9 22.10 -10.20 7.07
CA GLN A 9 21.04 -9.52 7.80
C GLN A 9 21.70 -8.69 8.90
N THR A 10 21.87 -7.40 8.63
CA THR A 10 22.29 -6.44 9.65
C THR A 10 21.09 -6.25 10.58
N PHE A 11 21.22 -6.75 11.81
CA PHE A 11 20.27 -6.51 12.88
C PHE A 11 20.16 -5.00 13.10
N ASN A 12 18.98 -4.43 12.84
CA ASN A 12 18.70 -3.03 13.09
C ASN A 12 18.26 -2.87 14.57
N PRO A 13 18.93 -2.04 15.38
CA PRO A 13 18.51 -1.74 16.76
C PRO A 13 17.05 -1.25 16.87
N ALA A 14 16.49 -0.69 15.80
CA ALA A 14 15.09 -0.32 15.72
C ALA A 14 14.13 -1.52 15.85
N ASP A 15 14.49 -2.71 15.36
CA ASP A 15 13.65 -3.91 15.45
C ASP A 15 13.41 -4.35 16.91
N MET A 16 14.36 -4.05 17.81
CA MET A 16 14.19 -4.27 19.25
C MET A 16 13.26 -3.24 19.88
N ALA A 17 13.37 -1.95 19.50
CA ALA A 17 12.47 -0.91 19.96
C ALA A 17 11.01 -1.16 19.51
N TYR A 18 10.80 -1.68 18.29
CA TYR A 18 9.47 -2.04 17.78
C TYR A 18 8.92 -3.36 18.33
N LYS A 19 9.76 -4.33 18.73
CA LYS A 19 9.33 -5.52 19.48
C LYS A 19 8.86 -5.18 20.90
N VAL A 20 9.49 -4.19 21.54
CA VAL A 20 9.03 -3.66 22.83
C VAL A 20 7.68 -2.94 22.68
N LEU A 21 7.39 -2.38 21.50
CA LEU A 21 6.06 -1.83 21.20
C LEU A 21 5.00 -2.94 21.07
N ASP A 22 5.23 -4.08 20.41
CA ASP A 22 4.24 -5.18 20.40
C ASP A 22 3.96 -5.72 21.81
N ASN A 23 4.99 -6.05 22.60
CA ASN A 23 4.81 -6.70 23.90
C ASN A 23 4.19 -5.78 24.97
N ASN A 24 4.51 -4.47 24.98
CA ASN A 24 3.88 -3.53 25.92
C ASN A 24 2.55 -2.96 25.37
N GLN A 25 2.32 -2.93 24.06
CA GLN A 25 1.05 -2.44 23.51
C GLN A 25 -0.04 -3.49 23.59
N ASP A 26 0.24 -4.76 23.32
CA ASP A 26 -0.77 -5.81 23.44
C ASP A 26 -1.25 -5.93 24.91
N GLU A 27 -0.36 -5.88 25.91
CA GLU A 27 -0.75 -5.91 27.33
C GLU A 27 -1.52 -4.66 27.81
N VAL A 28 -1.17 -3.46 27.34
CA VAL A 28 -1.85 -2.20 27.74
C VAL A 28 -3.16 -1.97 26.96
N LEU A 29 -3.31 -2.54 25.76
CA LEU A 29 -4.51 -2.41 24.94
C LEU A 29 -5.51 -3.57 25.08
N ASP A 30 -5.12 -4.72 25.65
CA ASP A 30 -6.04 -5.81 26.05
C ASP A 30 -6.64 -5.59 27.44
N THR A 31 -5.91 -4.97 28.37
CA THR A 31 -6.40 -4.73 29.76
C THR A 31 -7.59 -3.76 29.86
N LEU A 32 -8.02 -3.16 28.75
CA LEU A 32 -9.16 -2.24 28.67
C LEU A 32 -10.41 -2.86 28.01
N ASN A 33 -10.40 -4.15 27.68
CA ASN A 33 -11.44 -4.79 26.86
C ASN A 33 -12.37 -5.78 27.61
N ASP A 34 -12.22 -5.95 28.92
CA ASP A 34 -12.93 -7.05 29.62
C ASP A 34 -14.31 -6.73 30.19
N GLU A 35 -14.89 -5.54 29.98
CA GLU A 35 -16.26 -5.28 30.47
C GLU A 35 -17.21 -4.68 29.42
N GLU A 36 -18.28 -5.47 29.17
CA GLU A 36 -19.58 -5.14 28.56
C GLU A 36 -19.73 -5.18 27.02
N ASP A 37 -19.77 -6.38 26.46
CA ASP A 37 -20.43 -6.66 25.17
C ASP A 37 -21.94 -6.91 25.38
N SER A 38 -22.72 -5.83 25.30
CA SER A 38 -24.14 -5.90 24.92
C SER A 38 -24.53 -4.66 24.11
N GLU A 39 -24.22 -4.63 22.81
CA GLU A 39 -24.63 -3.54 21.91
C GLU A 39 -25.71 -4.03 20.92
N LEU A 40 -26.86 -3.37 20.99
CA LEU A 40 -27.85 -3.33 19.90
C LEU A 40 -27.15 -2.81 18.63
N GLU A 41 -27.38 -3.48 17.49
CA GLU A 41 -26.85 -3.05 16.18
C GLU A 41 -27.50 -1.72 15.74
N LEU A 42 -26.93 -0.59 16.18
CA LEU A 42 -27.22 0.72 15.60
C LEU A 42 -26.57 0.84 14.21
N SER A 43 -27.12 1.65 13.31
CA SER A 43 -26.47 1.97 12.04
C SER A 43 -25.30 2.93 12.25
N ASP A 44 -24.32 2.95 11.33
CA ASP A 44 -23.15 3.85 11.40
C ASP A 44 -23.55 5.35 11.52
N GLU A 45 -24.69 5.75 10.95
CA GLU A 45 -25.18 7.14 10.99
C GLU A 45 -25.72 7.52 12.37
N GLN A 46 -26.46 6.61 13.02
CA GLN A 46 -27.04 6.85 14.34
C GLN A 46 -25.97 6.92 15.44
N ASP A 47 -24.87 6.18 15.29
CA ASP A 47 -23.77 6.20 16.26
C ASP A 47 -22.95 7.49 16.23
N VAL A 48 -22.77 8.07 15.04
CA VAL A 48 -22.09 9.37 14.90
C VAL A 48 -22.91 10.44 15.61
N GLU A 49 -24.23 10.48 15.42
CA GLU A 49 -25.11 11.45 16.07
C GLU A 49 -25.19 11.28 17.59
N HIS A 50 -25.18 10.04 18.11
CA HIS A 50 -25.46 9.79 19.52
C HIS A 50 -24.23 9.84 20.43
N LYS A 51 -23.09 9.28 19.97
CA LYS A 51 -21.87 9.13 20.80
C LYS A 51 -20.61 9.66 20.13
N GLY A 52 -20.59 9.89 18.82
CA GLY A 52 -19.46 10.49 18.09
C GLY A 52 -18.11 9.88 18.46
N VAL A 53 -17.11 10.72 18.75
CA VAL A 53 -15.75 10.30 19.20
C VAL A 53 -15.71 9.55 20.55
N LYS A 54 -16.83 9.49 21.29
CA LYS A 54 -16.92 8.73 22.54
C LYS A 54 -17.45 7.31 22.33
N SER A 55 -17.93 6.98 21.14
CA SER A 55 -18.51 5.66 20.84
C SER A 55 -17.45 4.54 20.87
N THR A 56 -17.89 3.34 21.25
CA THR A 56 -17.07 2.12 21.22
C THR A 56 -16.57 1.84 19.80
N ARG A 57 -17.44 2.02 18.80
CA ARG A 57 -17.11 1.85 17.38
C ARG A 57 -16.02 2.81 16.91
N PHE A 58 -16.07 4.08 17.33
CA PHE A 58 -15.01 5.04 17.04
C PHE A 58 -13.67 4.60 17.65
N LYS A 59 -13.66 4.18 18.92
CA LYS A 59 -12.43 3.68 19.57
C LYS A 59 -11.85 2.46 18.85
N LYS A 60 -12.69 1.49 18.48
CA LYS A 60 -12.30 0.31 17.68
C LYS A 60 -11.71 0.71 16.32
N LEU A 61 -12.37 1.63 15.59
CA LEU A 61 -11.88 2.15 14.31
C LEU A 61 -10.56 2.92 14.46
N GLN A 62 -10.45 3.79 15.46
CA GLN A 62 -9.25 4.56 15.74
C GLN A 62 -8.06 3.65 16.08
N LYS A 63 -8.28 2.60 16.89
CA LYS A 63 -7.26 1.57 17.20
C LYS A 63 -6.83 0.85 15.92
N LYS A 64 -7.78 0.43 15.07
CA LYS A 64 -7.51 -0.22 13.77
C LYS A 64 -6.63 0.65 12.87
N LEU A 65 -7.01 1.91 12.64
CA LEU A 65 -6.27 2.83 11.78
C LEU A 65 -4.85 3.09 12.29
N ARG A 66 -4.69 3.36 13.59
CA ARG A 66 -3.36 3.56 14.20
C ARG A 66 -2.48 2.34 14.07
N LYS A 67 -3.02 1.13 14.25
CA LYS A 67 -2.29 -0.13 14.07
C LYS A 67 -1.82 -0.29 12.62
N GLN A 68 -2.71 -0.10 11.64
CA GLN A 68 -2.36 -0.19 10.22
C GLN A 68 -1.30 0.84 9.80
N VAL A 69 -1.41 2.08 10.26
CA VAL A 69 -0.42 3.12 9.98
C VAL A 69 0.93 2.79 10.63
N SER A 70 0.93 2.33 11.88
CA SER A 70 2.16 1.93 12.59
C SER A 70 2.85 0.74 11.89
N HIS A 71 2.08 -0.25 11.43
CA HIS A 71 2.60 -1.36 10.64
C HIS A 71 3.23 -0.87 9.33
N ALA A 72 2.57 0.03 8.60
CA ALA A 72 3.13 0.59 7.36
C ALA A 72 4.43 1.36 7.63
N ILE A 73 4.48 2.17 8.70
CA ILE A 73 5.69 2.89 9.08
C ILE A 73 6.83 1.91 9.37
N ARG A 74 6.56 0.83 10.11
CA ARG A 74 7.55 -0.21 10.45
C ARG A 74 8.03 -0.97 9.22
N ASP A 75 7.11 -1.59 8.47
CA ASP A 75 7.42 -2.48 7.35
C ASP A 75 8.25 -1.80 6.25
N PHE A 76 8.07 -0.48 6.08
CA PHE A 76 8.77 0.31 5.08
C PHE A 76 9.80 1.29 5.67
N ASN A 77 10.09 1.21 6.97
CA ASN A 77 10.98 2.10 7.70
C ASN A 77 10.75 3.59 7.34
N MET A 78 9.50 4.07 7.48
CA MET A 78 9.10 5.39 6.96
C MET A 78 9.57 6.56 7.82
N ILE A 79 9.66 6.37 9.14
CA ILE A 79 9.95 7.41 10.14
C ILE A 79 11.03 6.89 11.07
N GLU A 80 12.03 7.72 11.31
CA GLU A 80 13.25 7.45 12.09
C GLU A 80 13.44 8.55 13.14
N ASP A 81 14.27 8.30 14.16
CA ASP A 81 14.58 9.29 15.19
C ASP A 81 15.28 10.53 14.57
N GLY A 82 14.85 11.72 15.00
CA GLY A 82 15.29 13.01 14.47
C GLY A 82 14.61 13.45 13.18
N ASP A 83 13.66 12.70 12.62
CA ASP A 83 12.99 13.09 11.39
C ASP A 83 12.12 14.36 11.55
N VAL A 84 12.06 15.16 10.48
CA VAL A 84 11.09 16.24 10.31
C VAL A 84 10.14 15.85 9.17
N ILE A 85 8.91 15.52 9.52
CA ILE A 85 7.88 15.00 8.60
C ILE A 85 7.01 16.16 8.09
N MET A 86 7.16 16.48 6.81
CA MET A 86 6.25 17.40 6.12
C MET A 86 5.00 16.65 5.64
N VAL A 87 3.85 16.90 6.27
CA VAL A 87 2.58 16.30 5.88
C VAL A 87 1.88 17.20 4.86
N CYS A 88 1.65 16.70 3.64
CA CYS A 88 0.93 17.46 2.63
C CYS A 88 -0.58 17.40 2.87
N VAL A 89 -1.17 18.51 3.34
CA VAL A 89 -2.59 18.60 3.68
C VAL A 89 -3.37 19.27 2.56
N SER A 90 -4.22 18.52 1.85
CA SER A 90 -5.05 19.06 0.76
C SER A 90 -6.37 19.66 1.26
N GLY A 91 -6.74 19.41 2.51
CA GLY A 91 -8.09 19.67 3.03
C GLY A 91 -9.07 18.51 2.79
N GLY A 92 -8.60 17.39 2.22
CA GLY A 92 -9.38 16.16 2.04
C GLY A 92 -9.32 15.23 3.25
N LYS A 93 -10.28 14.30 3.31
CA LYS A 93 -10.46 13.30 4.39
C LYS A 93 -9.19 12.50 4.70
N ASP A 94 -8.46 12.12 3.65
CA ASP A 94 -7.28 11.25 3.77
C ASP A 94 -6.11 12.03 4.37
N SER A 95 -5.93 13.28 3.95
CA SER A 95 -4.86 14.14 4.45
C SER A 95 -5.05 14.58 5.91
N TYR A 96 -6.29 14.83 6.34
CA TYR A 96 -6.61 15.08 7.75
C TYR A 96 -6.41 13.83 8.60
N THR A 97 -6.87 12.68 8.12
CA THR A 97 -6.69 11.40 8.82
C THR A 97 -5.22 11.06 9.02
N LEU A 98 -4.40 11.24 7.98
CA LEU A 98 -2.95 11.06 8.06
C LEU A 98 -2.33 12.00 9.11
N LEU A 99 -2.67 13.30 9.07
CA LEU A 99 -2.14 14.29 10.00
C LEU A 99 -2.50 13.95 11.46
N ASP A 100 -3.77 13.67 11.73
CA ASP A 100 -4.27 13.35 13.08
C ASP A 100 -3.59 12.10 13.66
N ILE A 101 -3.40 11.05 12.85
CA ILE A 101 -2.71 9.83 13.28
C ILE A 101 -1.22 10.09 13.53
N LEU A 102 -0.51 10.81 12.65
CA LEU A 102 0.91 11.12 12.85
C LEU A 102 1.15 12.00 14.08
N LEU A 103 0.28 12.98 14.35
CA LEU A 103 0.33 13.78 15.58
C LEU A 103 0.06 12.95 16.84
N PHE A 104 -0.81 11.95 16.76
CA PHE A 104 -0.96 10.97 17.83
C PHE A 104 0.32 10.15 18.03
N LEU A 105 0.88 9.58 16.97
CA LEU A 105 2.09 8.77 17.04
C LEU A 105 3.30 9.55 17.57
N LYS A 106 3.46 10.82 17.17
CA LYS A 106 4.50 11.72 17.70
C LYS A 106 4.50 11.81 19.23
N ARG A 107 3.33 11.73 19.86
CA ARG A 107 3.20 11.85 21.32
C ARG A 107 3.55 10.57 22.08
N ILE A 108 3.44 9.41 21.42
CA ILE A 108 3.52 8.11 22.10
C ILE A 108 4.68 7.25 21.61
N ALA A 109 5.30 7.58 20.48
CA ALA A 109 6.37 6.80 19.90
C ALA A 109 7.64 6.89 20.77
N PRO A 110 8.47 5.82 20.81
CA PRO A 110 9.73 5.80 21.54
C PRO A 110 10.86 6.56 20.82
N ILE A 111 10.56 7.21 19.70
CA ILE A 111 11.48 8.00 18.89
C ILE A 111 10.97 9.44 18.80
N ASN A 112 11.89 10.39 18.69
CA ASN A 112 11.57 11.80 18.54
C ASN A 112 11.52 12.14 17.06
N PHE A 113 10.38 12.64 16.60
CA PHE A 113 10.26 13.21 15.25
C PHE A 113 9.25 14.36 15.29
N ASP A 114 9.41 15.31 14.38
CA ASP A 114 8.51 16.45 14.26
C ASP A 114 7.56 16.31 13.08
N VAL A 115 6.39 16.93 13.21
CA VAL A 115 5.34 16.92 12.19
C VAL A 115 4.96 18.37 11.90
N VAL A 116 5.03 18.75 10.62
CA VAL A 116 4.59 20.06 10.13
C VAL A 116 3.60 19.87 8.99
N ALA A 117 2.44 20.53 9.09
CA ALA A 117 1.44 20.51 8.04
C ALA A 117 1.80 21.52 6.95
N VAL A 118 1.74 21.11 5.67
CA VAL A 118 1.98 22.01 4.54
C VAL A 118 0.85 21.89 3.54
N ASN A 119 0.26 23.03 3.19
CA ASN A 119 -0.74 23.15 2.14
C ASN A 119 -0.19 23.99 0.98
N LEU A 120 -0.66 23.72 -0.23
CA LEU A 120 -0.47 24.58 -1.40
C LEU A 120 -1.83 25.08 -1.85
N ASP A 121 -2.10 26.35 -1.57
CA ASP A 121 -3.20 27.10 -2.15
C ASP A 121 -2.84 27.46 -3.59
N GLN A 122 -3.58 26.85 -4.51
CA GLN A 122 -3.37 26.96 -5.95
C GLN A 122 -4.09 28.16 -6.58
N LYS A 123 -4.74 29.00 -5.74
CA LYS A 123 -5.61 30.11 -6.14
C LYS A 123 -6.72 29.69 -7.10
N GLN A 124 -7.30 28.51 -6.84
CA GLN A 124 -8.47 28.04 -7.56
C GLN A 124 -9.67 28.95 -7.24
N PRO A 125 -10.46 29.37 -8.23
CA PRO A 125 -11.70 30.10 -7.98
C PRO A 125 -12.64 29.35 -7.04
N GLY A 126 -13.06 30.02 -5.95
CA GLY A 126 -13.97 29.45 -4.96
C GLY A 126 -13.33 28.50 -3.94
N TYR A 127 -11.99 28.40 -3.90
CA TYR A 127 -11.31 27.68 -2.82
C TYR A 127 -11.49 28.42 -1.48
N PRO A 128 -11.91 27.75 -0.40
CA PRO A 128 -12.12 28.40 0.88
C PRO A 128 -10.78 28.56 1.63
N GLU A 129 -10.04 29.63 1.29
CA GLU A 129 -8.67 29.90 1.77
C GLU A 129 -8.54 29.86 3.30
N GLU A 130 -9.60 30.22 4.02
CA GLU A 130 -9.62 30.34 5.49
C GLU A 130 -9.89 29.04 6.24
N VAL A 131 -10.48 28.02 5.61
CA VAL A 131 -11.00 26.84 6.34
C VAL A 131 -9.87 26.01 6.94
N LEU A 132 -8.88 25.64 6.13
CA LEU A 132 -7.77 24.81 6.58
C LEU A 132 -6.82 25.55 7.55
N PRO A 133 -6.39 26.80 7.29
CA PRO A 133 -5.53 27.55 8.22
C PRO A 133 -6.19 27.74 9.59
N ASN A 134 -7.47 28.13 9.64
CA ASN A 134 -8.19 28.31 10.90
C ASN A 134 -8.30 27.00 11.67
N TYR A 135 -8.60 25.89 11.00
CA TYR A 135 -8.61 24.57 11.64
C TYR A 135 -7.24 24.23 12.25
N LEU A 136 -6.16 24.34 11.47
CA LEU A 136 -4.81 24.02 11.94
C LEU A 136 -4.38 24.91 13.12
N GLN A 137 -4.71 26.20 13.07
CA GLN A 137 -4.43 27.15 14.14
C GLN A 137 -5.21 26.83 15.41
N GLN A 138 -6.51 26.54 15.31
CA GLN A 138 -7.34 26.14 16.44
C GLN A 138 -6.84 24.86 17.12
N GLN A 139 -6.30 23.92 16.35
CA GLN A 139 -5.71 22.68 16.86
C GLN A 139 -4.26 22.86 17.38
N GLY A 140 -3.66 24.05 17.24
CA GLY A 140 -2.27 24.31 17.63
C GLY A 140 -1.24 23.54 16.80
N ILE A 141 -1.56 23.22 15.54
CA ILE A 141 -0.70 22.43 14.65
C ILE A 141 0.26 23.38 13.90
N PRO A 142 1.60 23.16 13.98
CA PRO A 142 2.57 23.92 13.18
C PRO A 142 2.31 23.71 11.69
N HIS A 143 2.22 24.82 10.93
CA HIS A 143 1.87 24.73 9.52
C HIS A 143 2.45 25.84 8.64
N TYR A 144 2.53 25.56 7.34
CA TYR A 144 2.79 26.53 6.28
C TYR A 144 1.70 26.45 5.21
N ILE A 145 1.18 27.61 4.81
CA ILE A 145 0.29 27.76 3.65
C ILE A 145 1.12 28.39 2.54
N LEU A 146 1.37 27.62 1.49
CA LEU A 146 2.07 28.11 0.30
C LEU A 146 1.03 28.63 -0.68
N GLU A 147 1.21 29.85 -1.17
CA GLU A 147 0.32 30.43 -2.17
C GLU A 147 1.03 30.49 -3.51
N LYS A 148 0.39 29.93 -4.54
CA LYS A 148 0.88 30.00 -5.92
C LYS A 148 -0.26 29.84 -6.90
N ASP A 149 -0.43 30.78 -7.81
CA ASP A 149 -1.39 30.63 -8.91
C ASP A 149 -0.88 29.60 -9.93
N THR A 150 -1.10 28.32 -9.61
CA THR A 150 -0.90 27.22 -10.56
C THR A 150 -2.13 27.01 -11.42
N TYR A 151 -3.31 27.48 -11.00
CA TYR A 151 -4.55 27.35 -11.75
C TYR A 151 -4.47 28.03 -13.12
N SER A 152 -4.13 29.32 -13.15
CA SER A 152 -4.02 30.09 -14.39
C SER A 152 -2.90 29.56 -15.29
N VAL A 153 -1.80 29.09 -14.70
CA VAL A 153 -0.68 28.47 -15.43
C VAL A 153 -1.12 27.18 -16.09
N VAL A 154 -1.82 26.28 -15.38
CA VAL A 154 -2.32 25.04 -15.98
C VAL A 154 -3.27 25.32 -17.13
N LYS A 155 -4.17 26.30 -16.96
CA LYS A 155 -5.13 26.70 -17.99
C LYS A 155 -4.47 27.28 -19.24
N SER A 156 -3.32 27.97 -19.09
CA SER A 156 -2.61 28.56 -20.23
C SER A 156 -1.72 27.56 -20.99
N VAL A 157 -1.17 26.54 -20.30
CA VAL A 157 -0.24 25.57 -20.92
C VAL A 157 -0.90 24.31 -21.44
N VAL A 158 -2.10 23.96 -20.96
CA VAL A 158 -2.83 22.77 -21.39
C VAL A 158 -3.81 23.14 -22.51
N PRO A 159 -3.69 22.55 -23.72
CA PRO A 159 -4.62 22.80 -24.81
C PRO A 159 -6.05 22.47 -24.43
N GLU A 160 -7.00 23.20 -25.02
CA GLU A 160 -8.42 22.96 -24.81
C GLU A 160 -8.80 21.50 -25.18
N GLY A 161 -9.57 20.85 -24.31
CA GLY A 161 -9.94 19.43 -24.45
C GLY A 161 -8.90 18.41 -23.95
N LYS A 162 -7.74 18.85 -23.42
CA LYS A 162 -6.75 17.98 -22.77
C LYS A 162 -6.89 17.98 -21.25
N THR A 163 -6.37 16.94 -20.61
CA THR A 163 -6.46 16.75 -19.16
C THR A 163 -5.56 17.72 -18.37
N TYR A 164 -6.16 18.51 -17.48
CA TYR A 164 -5.44 19.41 -16.57
C TYR A 164 -4.70 18.67 -15.43
N CYS A 165 -5.17 17.49 -15.02
CA CYS A 165 -4.68 16.78 -13.83
C CYS A 165 -3.17 16.49 -13.88
N SER A 166 -2.64 16.04 -15.02
CA SER A 166 -1.22 15.72 -15.15
C SER A 166 -0.33 16.95 -14.93
N ALA A 167 -0.68 18.09 -15.55
CA ALA A 167 0.06 19.35 -15.40
C ALA A 167 -0.07 19.93 -13.97
N CYS A 168 -1.30 19.98 -13.45
CA CYS A 168 -1.59 20.44 -12.08
C CYS A 168 -0.81 19.62 -11.04
N SER A 169 -0.86 18.30 -11.15
CA SER A 169 -0.17 17.37 -10.25
C SER A 169 1.36 17.55 -10.29
N ARG A 170 1.95 17.77 -11.47
CA ARG A 170 3.38 18.04 -11.62
C ARG A 170 3.80 19.36 -10.97
N LEU A 171 3.06 20.45 -11.22
CA LEU A 171 3.35 21.76 -10.65
C LEU A 171 3.20 21.79 -9.12
N ARG A 172 2.17 21.11 -8.60
CA ARG A 172 1.96 20.95 -7.15
C ARG A 172 3.12 20.20 -6.51
N ARG A 173 3.54 19.06 -7.07
CA ARG A 173 4.70 18.31 -6.57
C ARG A 173 5.97 19.15 -6.59
N GLY A 174 6.27 19.81 -7.71
CA GLY A 174 7.48 20.64 -7.83
C GLY A 174 7.55 21.74 -6.76
N SER A 175 6.41 22.37 -6.45
CA SER A 175 6.35 23.42 -5.43
C SER A 175 6.49 22.85 -4.02
N LEU A 176 5.78 21.77 -3.70
CA LEU A 176 5.87 21.12 -2.38
C LEU A 176 7.24 20.51 -2.11
N TYR A 177 7.85 19.85 -3.10
CA TYR A 177 9.14 19.16 -2.93
C TYR A 177 10.29 20.16 -2.82
N GLY A 178 10.22 21.28 -3.57
CA GLY A 178 11.15 22.38 -3.39
C GLY A 178 11.06 22.98 -1.99
N PHE A 179 9.85 23.17 -1.48
CA PHE A 179 9.63 23.72 -0.13
C PHE A 179 10.05 22.76 0.98
N ALA A 180 9.85 21.46 0.83
CA ALA A 180 10.30 20.44 1.80
C ALA A 180 11.80 20.59 2.11
N LYS A 181 12.61 20.76 1.06
CA LYS A 181 14.06 21.01 1.19
C LYS A 181 14.36 22.33 1.89
N GLN A 182 13.61 23.39 1.60
CA GLN A 182 13.80 24.71 2.20
C GLN A 182 13.58 24.69 3.72
N ILE A 183 12.59 23.93 4.21
CA ILE A 183 12.30 23.83 5.64
C ILE A 183 13.09 22.73 6.36
N GLY A 184 13.97 22.02 5.64
CA GLY A 184 14.74 20.91 6.19
C GLY A 184 13.91 19.66 6.52
N ALA A 185 12.76 19.47 5.87
CA ALA A 185 11.98 18.25 6.04
C ALA A 185 12.73 17.04 5.49
N THR A 186 12.85 15.99 6.28
CA THR A 186 13.55 14.75 5.90
C THR A 186 12.62 13.78 5.16
N LYS A 187 11.32 13.80 5.48
CA LYS A 187 10.29 12.98 4.83
C LYS A 187 9.10 13.83 4.39
N ILE A 188 8.48 13.47 3.26
CA ILE A 188 7.23 14.04 2.76
C ILE A 188 6.11 13.01 2.88
N ALA A 189 5.15 13.23 3.77
CA ALA A 189 4.03 12.33 3.98
C ALA A 189 2.83 12.72 3.11
N LEU A 190 2.30 11.74 2.37
CA LEU A 190 1.17 11.90 1.45
C LEU A 190 0.00 11.03 1.90
N GLY A 191 -1.21 11.59 1.85
CA GLY A 191 -2.46 10.93 2.27
C GLY A 191 -2.97 9.81 1.34
N HIS A 192 -2.10 9.19 0.53
CA HIS A 192 -2.52 8.10 -0.35
C HIS A 192 -2.74 6.82 0.46
N HIS A 193 -3.92 6.22 0.32
CA HIS A 193 -4.31 5.01 1.05
C HIS A 193 -4.19 3.73 0.20
N ARG A 194 -4.58 2.57 0.73
CA ARG A 194 -4.46 1.27 0.05
C ARG A 194 -5.15 1.28 -1.31
N ASP A 195 -6.39 1.76 -1.35
CA ASP A 195 -7.20 1.79 -2.56
C ASP A 195 -6.60 2.71 -3.64
N ASP A 196 -6.00 3.85 -3.28
CA ASP A 196 -5.25 4.71 -4.24
C ASP A 196 -4.08 3.97 -4.88
N ILE A 197 -3.34 3.20 -4.07
CA ILE A 197 -2.20 2.40 -4.50
C ILE A 197 -2.67 1.30 -5.46
N LEU A 198 -3.76 0.61 -5.13
CA LEU A 198 -4.38 -0.42 -5.98
C LEU A 198 -4.95 0.16 -7.26
N ALA A 199 -5.65 1.29 -7.22
CA ALA A 199 -6.16 1.96 -8.40
C ALA A 199 -5.01 2.32 -9.34
N THR A 200 -3.89 2.80 -8.79
CA THR A 200 -2.69 3.07 -9.60
C THR A 200 -2.05 1.80 -10.14
N PHE A 201 -2.04 0.70 -9.38
CA PHE A 201 -1.59 -0.60 -9.85
C PHE A 201 -2.41 -1.06 -11.07
N PHE A 202 -3.73 -1.04 -10.98
CA PHE A 202 -4.61 -1.45 -12.07
C PHE A 202 -4.54 -0.54 -13.30
N LEU A 203 -4.40 0.78 -13.12
CA LEU A 203 -4.18 1.68 -14.24
C LEU A 203 -2.89 1.35 -15.00
N ASN A 204 -1.80 1.03 -14.29
CA ASN A 204 -0.54 0.60 -14.92
C ASN A 204 -0.65 -0.81 -15.53
N LEU A 205 -1.41 -1.71 -14.91
CA LEU A 205 -1.65 -3.06 -15.41
C LEU A 205 -2.45 -3.03 -16.72
N PHE A 206 -3.58 -2.32 -16.74
CA PHE A 206 -4.51 -2.28 -17.87
C PHE A 206 -4.04 -1.41 -19.03
N HIS A 207 -3.39 -0.28 -18.75
CA HIS A 207 -3.04 0.69 -19.79
C HIS A 207 -1.53 0.87 -19.98
N GLY A 208 -0.74 0.57 -18.95
CA GLY A 208 0.72 0.72 -18.99
C GLY A 208 1.47 -0.57 -19.31
N GLY A 209 0.81 -1.74 -19.24
CA GLY A 209 1.46 -3.04 -19.41
C GLY A 209 2.57 -3.31 -18.38
N SER A 210 2.47 -2.76 -17.17
CA SER A 210 3.51 -2.89 -16.15
C SER A 210 2.95 -3.21 -14.76
N LEU A 211 3.65 -4.08 -14.02
CA LEU A 211 3.37 -4.36 -12.60
C LEU A 211 3.97 -3.25 -11.73
N LYS A 212 3.35 -2.06 -11.77
CA LYS A 212 3.81 -0.87 -11.07
C LYS A 212 2.66 -0.20 -10.34
N ALA A 213 2.92 0.26 -9.11
CA ALA A 213 1.96 1.02 -8.32
C ALA A 213 2.60 2.28 -7.73
N MET A 214 1.93 2.89 -6.75
CA MET A 214 2.55 3.87 -5.87
C MET A 214 3.21 3.16 -4.68
N PRO A 215 4.56 3.10 -4.60
CA PRO A 215 5.21 2.39 -3.52
C PRO A 215 4.97 3.11 -2.17
N PRO A 216 4.86 2.37 -1.04
CA PRO A 216 4.63 2.98 0.27
C PRO A 216 5.73 3.97 0.71
N LYS A 217 6.98 3.71 0.34
CA LYS A 217 8.13 4.62 0.49
C LYS A 217 8.83 4.77 -0.86
N LEU A 218 9.20 6.00 -1.22
CA LEU A 218 9.83 6.31 -2.51
C LEU A 218 10.94 7.35 -2.32
N LEU A 219 12.13 7.07 -2.82
CA LEU A 219 13.14 8.10 -3.08
C LEU A 219 12.81 8.74 -4.44
N SER A 220 12.70 10.07 -4.49
CA SER A 220 12.48 10.79 -5.74
C SER A 220 13.63 10.55 -6.73
N ASP A 221 13.34 10.67 -8.03
CA ASP A 221 14.32 10.38 -9.09
C ASP A 221 15.57 11.27 -9.01
N ASP A 222 15.41 12.52 -8.55
CA ASP A 222 16.50 13.48 -8.28
C ASP A 222 17.24 13.21 -6.95
N LYS A 223 16.81 12.18 -6.21
CA LYS A 223 17.32 11.75 -4.90
C LYS A 223 17.26 12.82 -3.82
N GLN A 224 16.46 13.87 -4.00
CA GLN A 224 16.37 14.99 -3.06
C GLN A 224 15.32 14.78 -1.97
N ASN A 225 14.31 13.93 -2.20
CA ASN A 225 13.17 13.80 -1.31
C ASN A 225 12.80 12.33 -1.07
N VAL A 226 12.48 12.00 0.17
CA VAL A 226 11.88 10.72 0.53
C VAL A 226 10.38 10.93 0.78
N LEU A 227 9.56 10.27 -0.02
CA LEU A 227 8.10 10.32 0.08
C LEU A 227 7.63 9.08 0.83
N ILE A 228 6.68 9.27 1.75
CA ILE A 228 6.07 8.20 2.54
C ILE A 228 4.55 8.24 2.43
N ARG A 229 3.91 7.07 2.45
CA ARG A 229 2.46 6.88 2.43
C ARG A 229 2.02 6.03 3.62
N PRO A 230 1.95 6.61 4.84
CA PRO A 230 1.66 5.82 6.04
C PRO A 230 0.27 5.17 6.02
N LEU A 231 -0.66 5.64 5.18
CA LEU A 231 -1.98 5.03 4.99
C LEU A 231 -1.97 3.82 4.03
N ALA A 232 -0.81 3.29 3.63
CA ALA A 232 -0.70 2.25 2.59
C ALA A 232 -1.51 0.96 2.88
N TYR A 233 -1.78 0.65 4.15
CA TYR A 233 -2.60 -0.50 4.56
C TYR A 233 -4.05 -0.15 4.90
N VAL A 234 -4.38 1.14 4.93
CA VAL A 234 -5.68 1.65 5.35
C VAL A 234 -6.66 1.66 4.18
N GLU A 235 -7.89 1.23 4.45
CA GLU A 235 -8.98 1.18 3.47
C GLU A 235 -9.70 2.52 3.40
N GLU A 236 -10.16 2.92 2.21
CA GLU A 236 -10.85 4.21 2.04
C GLU A 236 -12.10 4.31 2.93
N LYS A 237 -12.89 3.24 3.03
CA LYS A 237 -14.13 3.22 3.82
C LYS A 237 -13.89 3.51 5.31
N ASP A 238 -12.76 3.06 5.86
CA ASP A 238 -12.38 3.36 7.24
C ASP A 238 -12.00 4.84 7.41
N ILE A 239 -11.31 5.43 6.43
CA ILE A 239 -10.96 6.85 6.42
C ILE A 239 -12.22 7.71 6.36
N VAL A 240 -13.18 7.35 5.50
CA VAL A 240 -14.46 8.05 5.40
C VAL A 240 -15.19 8.05 6.74
N LYS A 241 -15.30 6.88 7.38
CA LYS A 241 -15.92 6.75 8.71
C LYS A 241 -15.17 7.57 9.76
N TYR A 242 -13.84 7.50 9.77
CA TYR A 242 -13.03 8.24 10.73
C TYR A 242 -13.17 9.75 10.59
N ALA A 243 -13.14 10.25 9.35
CA ALA A 243 -13.32 11.67 9.05
C ALA A 243 -14.70 12.19 9.47
N ARG A 244 -15.75 11.37 9.34
CA ARG A 244 -17.10 11.68 9.84
C ARG A 244 -17.11 11.79 11.37
N TYR A 245 -16.58 10.78 12.07
CA TYR A 245 -16.50 10.82 13.54
C TYR A 245 -15.69 12.00 14.08
N LYS A 246 -14.63 12.38 13.37
CA LYS A 246 -13.74 13.49 13.74
C LYS A 246 -14.25 14.86 13.30
N GLU A 247 -15.32 14.90 12.51
CA GLU A 247 -15.93 16.11 11.96
C GLU A 247 -14.90 17.02 11.28
N PHE A 248 -14.00 16.43 10.48
CA PHE A 248 -12.99 17.22 9.78
C PHE A 248 -13.64 18.21 8.80
N PRO A 249 -13.15 19.46 8.72
CA PRO A 249 -13.68 20.45 7.79
C PRO A 249 -13.16 20.15 6.37
N ILE A 250 -13.83 19.22 5.69
CA ILE A 250 -13.43 18.74 4.37
C ILE A 250 -13.66 19.82 3.32
N ILE A 251 -12.60 20.11 2.56
CA ILE A 251 -12.63 21.03 1.43
C ILE A 251 -12.78 20.22 0.14
N PRO A 252 -13.89 20.36 -0.62
CA PRO A 252 -14.07 19.64 -1.87
C PRO A 252 -13.10 20.16 -2.95
N CYS A 253 -12.54 19.24 -3.73
CA CYS A 253 -11.72 19.59 -4.89
C CYS A 253 -12.60 19.63 -6.14
N ASN A 254 -12.97 20.82 -6.60
CA ASN A 254 -13.84 21.01 -7.76
C ASN A 254 -13.04 21.22 -9.07
N LEU A 255 -11.75 20.87 -9.09
CA LEU A 255 -10.83 21.33 -10.13
C LEU A 255 -10.96 20.58 -11.47
N CYS A 256 -11.50 19.35 -11.52
CA CYS A 256 -11.32 18.54 -12.73
C CYS A 256 -12.38 17.44 -12.99
N GLY A 257 -12.99 17.51 -14.19
CA GLY A 257 -13.87 16.49 -14.80
C GLY A 257 -13.28 15.86 -16.07
N SER A 258 -11.98 15.51 -16.06
CA SER A 258 -11.25 15.01 -17.24
C SER A 258 -11.35 13.49 -17.45
N GLN A 259 -11.05 13.02 -18.67
CA GLN A 259 -11.05 11.60 -19.04
C GLN A 259 -10.10 10.71 -18.20
N GLU A 260 -8.96 11.21 -17.73
CA GLU A 260 -8.11 10.44 -16.80
C GLU A 260 -8.80 10.23 -15.44
N ASN A 261 -9.60 11.20 -14.98
CA ASN A 261 -10.41 11.04 -13.78
C ASN A 261 -11.51 10.01 -14.02
N LEU A 262 -12.01 9.89 -15.26
CA LEU A 262 -13.00 8.86 -15.61
C LEU A 262 -12.39 7.45 -15.55
N GLN A 263 -11.19 7.23 -16.10
CA GLN A 263 -10.53 5.92 -16.01
C GLN A 263 -10.21 5.54 -14.56
N ARG A 264 -9.72 6.50 -13.77
CA ARG A 264 -9.50 6.29 -12.33
C ARG A 264 -10.80 5.96 -11.60
N ALA A 265 -11.87 6.72 -11.85
CA ALA A 265 -13.18 6.46 -11.25
C ALA A 265 -13.70 5.06 -11.61
N MET A 266 -13.60 4.64 -12.88
CA MET A 266 -13.98 3.29 -13.30
C MET A 266 -13.20 2.18 -12.58
N VAL A 267 -11.90 2.38 -12.37
CA VAL A 267 -11.07 1.43 -11.61
C VAL A 267 -11.44 1.44 -10.13
N GLU A 268 -11.71 2.61 -9.55
CA GLU A 268 -12.15 2.73 -8.15
C GLU A 268 -13.52 2.07 -7.93
N ASP A 269 -14.45 2.21 -8.87
CA ASP A 269 -15.75 1.52 -8.85
C ASP A 269 -15.57 0.00 -8.93
N MET A 270 -14.72 -0.50 -9.85
CA MET A 270 -14.38 -1.92 -9.94
C MET A 270 -13.79 -2.46 -8.63
N LEU A 271 -12.90 -1.71 -7.98
CA LEU A 271 -12.30 -2.11 -6.70
C LEU A 271 -13.35 -2.20 -5.58
N ARG A 272 -14.30 -1.26 -5.54
CA ARG A 272 -15.41 -1.26 -4.57
C ARG A 272 -16.32 -2.47 -4.79
N GLU A 273 -16.71 -2.73 -6.04
CA GLU A 273 -17.52 -3.90 -6.39
C GLU A 273 -16.85 -5.22 -5.97
N TRP A 274 -15.53 -5.34 -6.14
CA TRP A 274 -14.78 -6.52 -5.71
C TRP A 274 -14.65 -6.65 -4.20
N ASP A 275 -14.48 -5.55 -3.47
CA ASP A 275 -14.42 -5.57 -2.00
C ASP A 275 -15.78 -5.94 -1.40
N ASP A 276 -16.88 -5.47 -2.01
CA ASP A 276 -18.25 -5.79 -1.60
C ASP A 276 -18.60 -7.26 -1.90
N ALA A 277 -18.23 -7.76 -3.08
CA ALA A 277 -18.49 -9.15 -3.46
C ALA A 277 -17.63 -10.15 -2.67
N HIS A 278 -16.39 -9.77 -2.34
CA HIS A 278 -15.42 -10.62 -1.66
C HIS A 278 -14.63 -9.82 -0.63
N PRO A 279 -15.08 -9.81 0.64
CA PRO A 279 -14.33 -9.18 1.72
C PRO A 279 -12.88 -9.68 1.74
N GLN A 280 -11.92 -8.77 1.94
CA GLN A 280 -10.47 -9.02 1.90
C GLN A 280 -9.85 -9.20 0.51
N ARG A 281 -10.62 -9.11 -0.58
CA ARG A 281 -10.05 -9.19 -1.95
C ARG A 281 -8.98 -8.15 -2.17
N LEU A 282 -9.22 -6.90 -1.79
CA LEU A 282 -8.26 -5.82 -1.96
C LEU A 282 -7.01 -6.02 -1.10
N ALA A 283 -7.16 -6.54 0.13
CA ALA A 283 -6.04 -6.89 0.99
C ALA A 283 -5.17 -8.00 0.37
N SER A 284 -5.81 -9.03 -0.23
CA SER A 284 -5.12 -10.09 -0.95
C SER A 284 -4.34 -9.58 -2.16
N ILE A 285 -4.95 -8.68 -2.96
CA ILE A 285 -4.27 -8.06 -4.12
C ILE A 285 -3.07 -7.24 -3.64
N PHE A 286 -3.24 -6.41 -2.60
CA PHE A 286 -2.13 -5.64 -2.04
C PHE A 286 -1.01 -6.55 -1.52
N LYS A 287 -1.36 -7.67 -0.88
CA LYS A 287 -0.37 -8.66 -0.41
C LYS A 287 0.40 -9.30 -1.57
N ALA A 288 -0.27 -9.59 -2.69
CA ALA A 288 0.39 -10.12 -3.88
C ALA A 288 1.46 -9.15 -4.43
N MET A 289 1.24 -7.83 -4.33
CA MET A 289 2.25 -6.83 -4.71
C MET A 289 3.52 -6.86 -3.84
N GLN A 290 3.44 -7.44 -2.64
CA GLN A 290 4.58 -7.65 -1.75
C GLN A 290 5.21 -9.04 -1.89
N ASN A 291 4.51 -9.98 -2.53
CA ASN A 291 4.89 -11.38 -2.63
C ASN A 291 5.07 -11.77 -4.10
N VAL A 292 6.18 -11.33 -4.68
CA VAL A 292 6.51 -11.56 -6.09
C VAL A 292 7.35 -12.83 -6.21
N ALA A 293 6.95 -13.74 -7.12
CA ALA A 293 7.71 -14.92 -7.48
C ALA A 293 8.32 -14.73 -8.89
N PRO A 294 9.59 -14.29 -9.02
CA PRO A 294 10.18 -13.94 -10.32
C PRO A 294 10.13 -15.07 -11.35
N SER A 295 10.34 -16.31 -10.92
CA SER A 295 10.29 -17.50 -11.80
C SER A 295 8.89 -17.84 -12.31
N GLN A 296 7.84 -17.31 -11.67
CA GLN A 296 6.44 -17.49 -12.06
C GLN A 296 5.89 -16.27 -12.83
N LEU A 297 6.75 -15.31 -13.15
CA LEU A 297 6.46 -14.19 -14.05
C LEU A 297 7.27 -14.33 -15.35
N ALA A 298 7.24 -13.33 -16.23
CA ALA A 298 7.87 -13.38 -17.55
C ALA A 298 9.02 -12.36 -17.74
N ASP A 299 9.58 -11.83 -16.64
CA ASP A 299 10.67 -10.85 -16.71
C ASP A 299 12.04 -11.55 -16.80
N ARG A 300 12.59 -11.60 -18.01
CA ARG A 300 13.90 -12.21 -18.32
C ARG A 300 15.10 -11.52 -17.65
N LYS A 301 14.93 -10.31 -17.11
CA LYS A 301 15.99 -9.59 -16.39
C LYS A 301 15.98 -9.92 -14.91
N LEU A 302 14.80 -10.20 -14.34
CA LEU A 302 14.65 -10.58 -12.93
C LEU A 302 14.81 -12.08 -12.70
N PHE A 303 14.57 -12.90 -13.72
CA PHE A 303 14.78 -14.33 -13.66
C PHE A 303 15.43 -14.83 -14.96
N ASP A 304 16.51 -15.60 -14.82
CA ASP A 304 17.26 -16.12 -15.96
C ASP A 304 16.60 -17.39 -16.51
N PHE A 305 15.72 -17.19 -17.49
CA PHE A 305 15.06 -18.30 -18.20
C PHE A 305 15.99 -18.97 -19.22
N GLU A 306 17.04 -18.31 -19.68
CA GLU A 306 17.91 -18.80 -20.76
C GLU A 306 18.89 -19.86 -20.25
N SER A 307 19.36 -19.73 -19.01
CA SER A 307 20.27 -20.70 -18.38
C SER A 307 19.55 -21.81 -17.60
N LEU A 308 18.22 -21.89 -17.64
CA LEU A 308 17.49 -22.97 -17.00
C LEU A 308 17.90 -24.33 -17.58
N GLN A 309 18.54 -25.14 -16.75
CA GLN A 309 19.00 -26.48 -17.11
C GLN A 309 18.41 -27.52 -16.17
N LEU A 310 18.34 -28.75 -16.67
CA LEU A 310 18.03 -29.90 -15.86
C LEU A 310 19.16 -30.14 -14.86
N ASP A 311 18.81 -30.20 -13.58
CA ASP A 311 19.69 -30.67 -12.50
C ASP A 311 19.03 -31.92 -11.89
N ARG A 312 19.17 -33.04 -12.60
CA ARG A 312 18.63 -34.33 -12.18
C ARG A 312 19.72 -35.09 -11.44
N ASP A 313 19.39 -35.68 -10.31
CA ASP A 313 20.21 -36.74 -9.74
C ASP A 313 19.92 -38.08 -10.45
N ASP A 314 20.69 -39.11 -10.12
CA ASP A 314 20.48 -40.46 -10.65
C ASP A 314 19.26 -41.16 -10.02
N SER A 315 18.46 -40.46 -9.21
CA SER A 315 17.27 -41.05 -8.60
C SER A 315 16.09 -41.04 -9.58
N GLU A 316 15.76 -42.20 -10.10
CA GLU A 316 14.57 -42.37 -10.93
C GLU A 316 13.34 -42.61 -10.07
N ARG A 317 12.24 -41.92 -10.39
CA ARG A 317 10.90 -42.20 -9.83
C ARG A 317 10.06 -42.86 -10.93
N PRO A 318 9.93 -44.20 -10.94
CA PRO A 318 9.08 -44.90 -11.90
C PRO A 318 7.64 -44.39 -11.83
N PHE A 319 6.91 -44.54 -12.93
CA PHE A 319 5.49 -44.19 -12.98
C PHE A 319 4.72 -45.09 -12.01
N GLU A 320 3.96 -44.47 -11.10
CA GLU A 320 3.07 -45.18 -10.18
C GLU A 320 1.77 -45.56 -10.90
N GLY A 321 1.73 -46.77 -11.49
CA GLY A 321 0.60 -47.28 -12.25
C GLY A 321 0.78 -48.74 -12.68
N VAL A 322 -0.21 -49.29 -13.39
CA VAL A 322 -0.22 -50.72 -13.77
C VAL A 322 0.47 -50.97 -15.12
N ASN A 323 0.42 -49.99 -16.03
CA ASN A 323 0.99 -50.12 -17.37
C ASN A 323 1.28 -48.73 -17.97
N ILE A 324 2.28 -48.65 -18.86
CA ILE A 324 2.51 -47.51 -19.75
C ILE A 324 2.25 -47.99 -21.18
N GLN A 325 1.32 -47.36 -21.88
CA GLN A 325 1.12 -47.63 -23.29
C GLN A 325 2.19 -46.92 -24.12
N VAL A 326 2.95 -47.68 -24.90
CA VAL A 326 3.96 -47.15 -25.82
C VAL A 326 3.44 -47.27 -27.26
N GLY A 327 3.60 -46.21 -28.05
CA GLY A 327 3.21 -46.17 -29.46
C GLY A 327 4.33 -45.60 -30.32
N GLY A 328 4.47 -46.11 -31.56
CA GLY A 328 5.56 -45.70 -32.45
C GLY A 328 6.94 -46.13 -31.91
N GLU A 329 7.06 -47.38 -31.47
CA GLU A 329 8.26 -47.91 -30.80
C GLU A 329 9.55 -47.69 -31.61
N ASP A 330 9.50 -47.95 -32.92
CA ASP A 330 10.62 -47.73 -33.83
C ASP A 330 11.12 -46.27 -33.76
N ASN A 331 10.19 -45.30 -33.77
CA ASN A 331 10.51 -43.87 -33.71
C ASN A 331 11.12 -43.47 -32.35
N LEU A 332 10.65 -44.07 -31.25
CA LEU A 332 11.17 -43.79 -29.91
C LEU A 332 12.59 -44.35 -29.74
N ALA A 333 12.84 -45.56 -30.24
CA ALA A 333 14.16 -46.16 -30.25
C ALA A 333 15.14 -45.36 -31.11
N GLU A 334 14.71 -44.87 -32.28
CA GLU A 334 15.53 -44.01 -33.16
C GLU A 334 16.01 -42.72 -32.47
N ILE A 335 15.21 -42.11 -31.60
CA ILE A 335 15.59 -40.92 -30.83
C ILE A 335 16.20 -41.22 -29.45
N GLY A 336 16.47 -42.50 -29.15
CA GLY A 336 17.15 -42.93 -27.92
C GLY A 336 16.30 -42.89 -26.66
N LEU A 337 14.96 -42.94 -26.78
CA LEU A 337 14.04 -43.03 -25.65
C LEU A 337 13.66 -44.50 -25.35
N PRO A 338 13.31 -44.84 -24.09
CA PRO A 338 12.93 -46.20 -23.72
C PRO A 338 11.61 -46.62 -24.37
N THR A 339 11.57 -47.81 -24.96
CA THR A 339 10.35 -48.44 -25.51
C THR A 339 9.59 -49.28 -24.49
N GLN A 340 10.18 -49.53 -23.31
CA GLN A 340 9.56 -50.22 -22.17
C GLN A 340 9.96 -49.53 -20.85
N PRO A 341 9.44 -48.32 -20.55
CA PRO A 341 9.72 -47.63 -19.30
C PRO A 341 9.18 -48.38 -18.07
N GLU A 342 9.87 -48.25 -16.93
CA GLU A 342 9.50 -48.95 -15.70
C GLU A 342 8.19 -48.43 -15.07
N VAL A 343 7.41 -49.36 -14.51
CA VAL A 343 6.19 -49.07 -13.74
C VAL A 343 6.29 -49.66 -12.34
N LYS A 344 5.68 -48.98 -11.37
CA LYS A 344 5.50 -49.50 -10.02
C LYS A 344 4.01 -49.41 -9.64
N PRO A 345 3.42 -50.41 -8.97
CA PRO A 345 2.07 -50.30 -8.41
C PRO A 345 1.94 -49.10 -7.46
N PHE A 346 0.79 -48.43 -7.49
CA PHE A 346 0.49 -47.37 -6.53
C PHE A 346 0.37 -47.94 -5.11
N GLU A 347 1.14 -47.40 -4.17
CA GLU A 347 1.13 -47.80 -2.76
C GLU A 347 0.75 -46.60 -1.88
N GLU A 348 -0.39 -46.67 -1.18
CA GLU A 348 -0.88 -45.57 -0.31
C GLU A 348 0.12 -45.13 0.78
N ALA A 349 1.04 -46.02 1.17
CA ALA A 349 2.08 -45.74 2.17
C ALA A 349 3.20 -44.79 1.66
N ASN A 350 3.33 -44.58 0.34
CA ASN A 350 4.37 -43.72 -0.26
C ASN A 350 3.96 -42.25 -0.44
N LYS A 351 2.88 -41.80 0.20
CA LYS A 351 2.41 -40.38 0.18
C LYS A 351 3.49 -39.34 0.54
N VAL A 352 4.60 -39.75 1.14
CA VAL A 352 5.68 -38.88 1.66
C VAL A 352 6.81 -38.64 0.65
N ASN A 353 6.86 -39.36 -0.48
CA ASN A 353 7.86 -39.05 -1.52
C ASN A 353 7.54 -37.70 -2.15
N LYS A 354 8.39 -36.70 -1.87
CA LYS A 354 8.31 -35.31 -2.33
C LYS A 354 7.72 -35.24 -3.74
N ILE A 355 6.42 -34.96 -3.83
CA ILE A 355 5.82 -34.56 -5.09
C ILE A 355 6.53 -33.26 -5.47
N PRO A 356 7.08 -33.14 -6.69
CA PRO A 356 7.67 -31.89 -7.13
C PRO A 356 6.64 -30.78 -6.96
N THR A 357 6.86 -29.89 -6.00
CA THR A 357 5.99 -28.75 -5.78
C THR A 357 6.38 -27.68 -6.78
N ILE A 358 5.56 -27.51 -7.81
CA ILE A 358 5.49 -26.20 -8.46
C ILE A 358 4.93 -25.27 -7.38
N ASN A 359 5.62 -24.14 -7.13
CA ASN A 359 5.24 -23.17 -6.09
C ASN A 359 3.71 -23.00 -6.13
N PRO A 360 2.99 -23.27 -5.02
CA PRO A 360 1.60 -23.71 -5.10
C PRO A 360 0.75 -22.69 -5.85
N ILE A 361 0.22 -23.10 -6.99
CA ILE A 361 -0.93 -22.45 -7.60
C ILE A 361 -2.08 -22.71 -6.62
N ILE A 362 -2.70 -21.63 -6.14
CA ILE A 362 -3.88 -21.74 -5.28
C ILE A 362 -5.05 -22.12 -6.21
N ASP A 363 -5.52 -23.37 -6.13
CA ASP A 363 -6.67 -23.88 -6.88
C ASP A 363 -8.01 -23.46 -6.25
#